data_AF-A0A087HM29-F1
#
_entry.id   AF-A0A087HM29-F1
#
_cell.length_a   1.000
_cell.length_b   1.000
_cell.length_c   1.000
_cell.angle_alpha   90.00
_cell.angle_beta   90.00
_cell.angle_gamma   90.00
#
_symmetry.space_group_name_H-M   'P 1'
#
loop_
_entity.id
_entity.type
_entity.pdbx_description
1 polymer ?
#
loop_
_entity_poly.entity_id
_entity_poly.type
_entity_poly.pdbx_seq_one_letter_code
_entity_poly.pdbx_strand_id
1 'polypeptide(L)'
;MKSATLFIVLCACMFLVLSYHGEVKAASKRCSIVLFYPGKCGNDGNKVCLGDIRNDKKFGIVFKYDLCSCVDTNFPGRPISRSCNCSRPC
;
A
#
# COMPACT_ATOMS: atom_id res chain seq x y z
N MET A 1 -47.06 19.54 23.42
CA MET A 1 -45.73 18.94 23.73
C MET A 1 -45.21 17.95 22.67
N LYS A 2 -45.91 17.71 21.54
CA LYS A 2 -45.46 16.77 20.49
C LYS A 2 -44.35 17.33 19.57
N SER A 3 -44.24 18.66 19.47
CA SER A 3 -43.28 19.35 18.60
C SER A 3 -41.84 19.29 19.13
N ALA A 4 -41.64 19.43 20.44
CA ALA A 4 -40.32 19.36 21.07
C ALA A 4 -39.68 17.98 20.95
N THR A 5 -40.49 16.91 21.06
CA THR A 5 -40.03 15.53 20.92
C THR A 5 -39.58 15.23 19.49
N LEU A 6 -40.31 15.73 18.49
CA LEU A 6 -39.93 15.59 17.07
C LEU A 6 -38.61 16.31 16.76
N PHE A 7 -38.40 17.49 17.34
CA PHE A 7 -37.15 18.23 17.19
C PHE A 7 -35.94 17.47 17.77
N ILE A 8 -36.09 16.87 18.95
CA ILE A 8 -35.02 16.09 19.59
C ILE A 8 -34.69 14.85 18.75
N VAL A 9 -35.70 14.16 18.21
CA VAL A 9 -35.49 12.99 17.34
C VAL A 9 -34.79 13.40 16.04
N LEU A 10 -35.20 14.49 15.41
CA LEU A 10 -34.53 15.02 14.21
C LEU A 10 -33.07 15.39 14.47
N CYS A 11 -32.77 16.05 15.59
CA CYS A 11 -31.40 16.35 15.98
C CYS A 11 -30.58 15.08 16.19
N ALA A 12 -31.10 14.09 16.93
CA ALA A 12 -30.40 12.83 17.18
C ALA A 12 -30.10 12.07 15.87
N CYS A 13 -31.04 12.05 14.92
CA CYS A 13 -30.84 11.45 13.61
C CYS A 13 -29.74 12.15 12.80
N MET A 14 -29.67 13.49 12.82
CA MET A 14 -28.63 14.24 12.12
C MET A 14 -27.23 13.96 12.69
N PHE A 15 -27.10 13.86 14.03
CA PHE A 15 -25.82 13.49 14.66
C PHE A 15 -25.38 12.07 14.33
N LEU A 16 -26.32 11.12 14.18
CA LEU A 16 -26.03 9.76 13.75
C LEU A 16 -25.53 9.71 12.30
N VAL A 17 -26.09 10.53 11.39
CA VAL A 17 -25.64 10.63 10.00
C VAL A 17 -24.24 11.26 9.91
N LEU A 18 -23.95 12.29 10.71
CA LEU A 18 -22.61 12.89 10.81
C LEU A 18 -21.57 11.93 11.42
N SER A 19 -21.98 11.08 12.37
CA SER A 19 -21.13 10.05 12.96
C SER A 19 -20.95 8.83 12.04
N TYR A 20 -21.84 8.66 11.06
CA TYR A 20 -21.71 7.73 9.94
C TYR A 20 -20.90 8.34 8.79
N HIS A 21 -20.08 9.36 9.03
CA HIS A 21 -18.78 9.35 8.36
C HIS A 21 -18.01 8.18 8.94
N GLY A 22 -18.30 6.98 8.42
CA GLY A 22 -17.39 5.87 8.53
C GLY A 22 -16.02 6.43 8.23
N GLU A 23 -15.11 6.28 9.19
CA GLU A 23 -13.70 6.45 8.97
C GLU A 23 -13.33 5.49 7.84
N VAL A 24 -13.55 5.91 6.61
CA VAL A 24 -12.85 5.40 5.46
C VAL A 24 -11.45 5.91 5.76
N LYS A 25 -10.72 5.15 6.58
CA LYS A 25 -9.27 5.24 6.73
C LYS A 25 -8.82 5.31 5.30
N ALA A 26 -8.49 6.51 4.83
CA ALA A 26 -7.98 6.71 3.51
C ALA A 26 -6.74 5.85 3.50
N ALA A 27 -6.83 4.65 2.93
CA ALA A 27 -5.67 3.79 2.77
C ALA A 27 -4.71 4.67 2.01
N SER A 28 -3.63 5.10 2.69
CA SER A 28 -2.67 6.05 2.15
C SER A 28 -2.35 5.56 0.74
N LYS A 29 -2.67 6.35 -0.29
CA LYS A 29 -2.47 5.89 -1.66
C LYS A 29 -0.99 5.55 -1.78
N ARG A 30 -0.65 4.32 -2.11
CA ARG A 30 0.75 3.92 -2.31
C ARG A 30 0.97 3.71 -3.79
N CYS A 31 2.03 4.28 -4.33
CA CYS A 31 2.46 3.95 -5.69
C CYS A 31 3.41 2.76 -5.62
N SER A 32 3.05 1.70 -6.34
CA SER A 32 3.84 0.49 -6.45
C SER A 32 4.58 0.41 -7.78
N ILE A 33 5.75 -0.23 -7.76
CA ILE A 33 6.50 -0.63 -8.94
C ILE A 33 6.92 -2.08 -8.80
N VAL A 34 6.90 -2.80 -9.92
CA VAL A 34 7.39 -4.17 -10.01
C VAL A 34 8.64 -4.21 -10.87
N LEU A 35 9.71 -4.77 -10.33
CA LEU A 35 11.00 -4.95 -10.99
C LEU A 35 11.44 -6.40 -10.89
N PHE A 36 12.25 -6.87 -11.83
CA PHE A 36 12.79 -8.23 -11.82
C PHE A 36 14.30 -8.18 -11.65
N TYR A 37 14.81 -8.94 -10.68
CA TYR A 37 16.24 -9.06 -10.39
C TYR A 37 16.68 -10.52 -10.45
N PRO A 38 17.94 -10.81 -10.77
CA PRO A 38 18.45 -12.18 -10.77
C PRO A 38 18.48 -12.78 -9.36
N GLY A 39 18.31 -14.10 -9.28
CA GLY A 39 18.35 -14.86 -8.03
C GLY A 39 16.98 -15.08 -7.38
N LYS A 40 16.98 -15.66 -6.18
CA LYS A 40 15.79 -15.93 -5.38
C LYS A 40 15.61 -14.90 -4.25
N CYS A 41 14.43 -14.88 -3.66
CA CYS A 41 14.12 -14.07 -2.48
C CYS A 41 14.85 -14.58 -1.24
N GLY A 42 14.81 -15.89 -0.99
CA GLY A 42 15.34 -16.44 0.27
C GLY A 42 14.65 -15.83 1.51
N ASN A 43 15.34 -15.82 2.65
CA ASN A 43 14.77 -15.36 3.93
C ASN A 43 14.70 -13.83 4.06
N ASP A 44 15.59 -13.10 3.38
CA ASP A 44 15.69 -11.62 3.46
C ASP A 44 15.32 -10.92 2.14
N GLY A 45 14.60 -11.60 1.25
CA GLY A 45 14.32 -11.13 -0.12
C GLY A 45 13.70 -9.74 -0.18
N ASN A 46 12.82 -9.40 0.77
CA ASN A 46 12.20 -8.07 0.85
C ASN A 46 13.23 -6.96 1.09
N LYS A 47 14.21 -7.19 1.97
CA LYS A 47 15.29 -6.23 2.25
C LYS A 47 16.25 -6.12 1.06
N VAL A 48 16.54 -7.24 0.41
CA VAL A 48 17.37 -7.27 -0.79
C VAL A 48 16.70 -6.47 -1.91
N CYS A 49 15.41 -6.69 -2.17
CA CYS A 49 14.62 -5.89 -3.12
C CYS A 49 14.67 -4.39 -2.81
N LEU A 50 14.54 -4.02 -1.52
CA LEU A 50 14.62 -2.63 -1.09
C LEU A 50 16.02 -2.03 -1.31
N GLY A 51 17.07 -2.82 -1.12
CA GLY A 51 18.45 -2.42 -1.42
C GLY A 51 18.67 -2.24 -2.93
N ASP A 52 18.23 -3.21 -3.73
CA ASP A 52 18.37 -3.20 -5.19
C ASP A 52 17.68 -1.99 -5.81
N ILE A 53 16.42 -1.71 -5.41
CA ILE A 53 15.69 -0.56 -5.94
C ILE A 53 16.29 0.78 -5.51
N ARG A 54 16.88 0.84 -4.31
CA ARG A 54 17.55 2.04 -3.81
C ARG A 54 18.84 2.35 -4.57
N ASN A 55 19.53 1.30 -5.01
CA ASN A 55 20.75 1.41 -5.82
C ASN A 55 20.43 1.57 -7.32
N ASP A 56 19.19 1.33 -7.74
CA ASP A 56 18.76 1.56 -9.11
C ASP A 56 18.77 3.06 -9.44
N LYS A 57 19.58 3.45 -10.43
CA LYS A 57 19.77 4.86 -10.79
C LYS A 57 18.49 5.53 -11.32
N LYS A 58 17.53 4.76 -11.82
CA LYS A 58 16.27 5.28 -12.39
C LYS A 58 15.22 5.46 -11.30
N PHE A 59 15.14 4.54 -10.35
CA PHE A 59 14.07 4.51 -9.35
C PHE A 59 14.50 4.94 -7.95
N GLY A 60 15.68 4.53 -7.49
CA GLY A 60 16.16 4.76 -6.12
C GLY A 60 16.64 6.18 -5.84
N ILE A 61 17.21 6.85 -6.86
CA ILE A 61 17.67 8.25 -6.74
C ILE A 61 16.47 9.21 -6.68
N VAL A 62 15.43 8.92 -7.47
CA VAL A 62 14.28 9.82 -7.63
C VAL A 62 13.19 9.54 -6.58
N PHE A 63 12.99 8.27 -6.24
CA PHE A 63 11.87 7.84 -5.42
C PHE A 63 12.31 6.95 -4.28
N LYS A 64 11.98 7.37 -3.05
CA LYS A 64 12.30 6.63 -1.84
C LYS A 64 11.19 5.62 -1.54
N TYR A 65 11.40 4.38 -1.94
CA TYR A 65 10.56 3.24 -1.56
C TYR A 65 10.92 2.77 -0.15
N ASP A 66 9.92 2.34 0.61
CA ASP A 66 10.03 1.93 2.02
C ASP A 66 9.41 0.56 2.29
N LEU A 67 8.50 0.08 1.43
CA LEU A 67 7.87 -1.22 1.57
C LEU A 67 8.11 -2.06 0.31
N CYS A 68 8.75 -3.21 0.43
CA CYS A 68 8.95 -4.13 -0.69
C CYS A 68 8.53 -5.56 -0.34
N SER A 69 7.94 -6.25 -1.30
CA SER A 69 7.64 -7.68 -1.28
C SER A 69 8.43 -8.38 -2.37
N CYS A 70 8.94 -9.56 -2.05
CA CYS A 70 9.72 -10.39 -2.95
C CYS A 70 8.94 -11.66 -3.30
N VAL A 71 8.90 -12.02 -4.58
CA VAL A 71 8.30 -13.27 -5.08
C VAL A 71 9.28 -13.98 -6.00
N ASP A 72 9.54 -15.26 -5.77
CA ASP A 72 10.37 -16.06 -6.66
C ASP A 72 9.64 -16.28 -7.99
N THR A 73 10.32 -15.99 -9.09
CA THR A 73 9.79 -16.24 -10.44
C THR A 73 10.61 -17.30 -11.13
N ASN A 74 10.00 -18.47 -11.30
CA ASN A 74 10.63 -19.60 -11.97
C ASN A 74 9.98 -19.82 -13.33
N PHE A 75 10.58 -19.26 -14.37
CA PHE A 75 10.14 -19.47 -15.75
C PHE A 75 10.98 -20.57 -16.39
N PRO A 76 10.36 -21.62 -16.97
CA PRO A 76 11.11 -22.67 -17.64
C PRO A 76 11.93 -22.10 -18.80
N GLY A 77 13.22 -22.46 -18.85
CA GLY A 77 14.16 -21.97 -19.86
C GLY A 77 14.75 -20.59 -19.61
N ARG A 78 14.47 -19.94 -18.47
CA ARG A 78 15.10 -18.67 -18.07
C ARG A 78 15.91 -18.82 -16.79
N PRO A 79 16.96 -17.99 -16.59
CA PRO A 79 17.64 -17.93 -15.33
C PRO A 79 16.67 -17.54 -14.21
N ILE A 80 16.89 -18.13 -13.04
CA ILE A 80 16.08 -17.86 -11.85
C ILE A 80 16.15 -16.36 -11.53
N SER A 81 14.97 -15.77 -11.39
CA SER A 81 14.80 -14.36 -11.04
C SER A 81 13.78 -14.21 -9.93
N ARG A 82 13.82 -13.05 -9.28
CA ARG A 82 12.86 -12.63 -8.27
C ARG A 82 12.14 -11.39 -8.76
N SER A 83 10.85 -11.34 -8.50
CA SER A 83 10.01 -10.16 -8.67
C SER A 83 10.01 -9.36 -7.37
N CYS A 84 10.37 -8.09 -7.46
CA CYS A 84 10.36 -7.13 -6.36
C CYS A 84 9.23 -6.14 -6.58
N ASN A 85 8.18 -6.22 -5.76
CA ASN A 85 7.09 -5.25 -5.74
C ASN A 85 7.34 -4.25 -4.60
N CYS A 86 7.76 -3.04 -4.95
CA CYS A 86 8.08 -1.98 -3.99
C CYS A 86 7.05 -0.86 -4.05
N SER A 87 6.64 -0.33 -2.90
CA SER A 87 5.66 0.75 -2.80
C SER A 87 6.15 1.88 -1.91
N ARG A 88 5.71 3.09 -2.26
CA ARG A 88 5.98 4.34 -1.53
C ARG A 88 4.69 5.12 -1.30
N PRO A 89 4.65 6.02 -0.30
CA PRO A 89 3.55 6.96 -0.15
C PRO A 89 3.39 7.84 -1.40
N CYS A 90 2.14 8.01 -1.78
CA CYS A 90 1.61 8.96 -2.75
C CYS A 90 0.40 9.68 -2.09
#